data_AF-A0A0N7ZBY0-F1
#
_entry.id   AF-A0A0N7ZBY0-F1
#
_cell.length_a   1.000
_cell.length_b   1.000
_cell.length_c   1.000
_cell.angle_alpha   90.00
_cell.angle_beta   90.00
_cell.angle_gamma   90.00
#
_symmetry.space_group_name_H-M   'P 1'
#
loop_
_entity.id
_entity.type
_entity.pdbx_description
1 polymer ?
#
loop_
_entity_poly.entity_id
_entity_poly.type
_entity_poly.pdbx_seq_one_letter_code
_entity_poly.pdbx_strand_id
1 'polypeptide(L)'
;MMGVKISEKNLQEVIAETDEDGSGELEFEEFVELAAKFLIEEDEEALKEELREAFRIYDKGGDGYITTDTLREILRELDNRLTEEDLDGIIEEVDEDGSGTLDFDEFMEMMSG
;
A
#
# COMPACT_ATOMS: atom_id res chain seq x y z
N MET A 1 1.75 -10.50 18.74
CA MET A 1 2.98 -11.30 18.66
C MET A 1 3.46 -11.15 17.22
N MET A 2 4.23 -10.08 16.95
CA MET A 2 4.78 -9.77 15.63
C MET A 2 5.81 -10.86 15.31
N GLY A 3 5.53 -11.67 14.30
CA GLY A 3 6.44 -12.70 13.81
C GLY A 3 6.59 -12.50 12.33
N VAL A 4 7.72 -11.94 11.93
CA VAL A 4 8.11 -11.83 10.53
C VAL A 4 8.31 -13.26 10.01
N LYS A 5 7.57 -13.65 8.96
CA LYS A 5 7.68 -14.99 8.35
C LYS A 5 8.77 -14.98 7.28
N ILE A 6 10.01 -14.75 7.68
CA ILE A 6 11.15 -14.97 6.76
C ILE A 6 11.41 -16.48 6.70
N SER A 7 11.36 -17.05 5.50
CA SER A 7 11.74 -18.45 5.29
C SER A 7 13.26 -18.61 5.38
N GLU A 8 13.76 -19.73 5.92
CA GLU A 8 15.21 -19.98 6.08
C GLU A 8 16.01 -19.82 4.78
N LYS A 9 15.36 -20.09 3.64
CA LYS A 9 15.96 -19.94 2.32
C LYS A 9 16.18 -18.47 1.93
N ASN A 10 15.19 -17.61 2.20
CA ASN A 10 15.32 -16.18 1.92
C ASN A 10 16.30 -15.53 2.91
N LEU A 11 16.34 -16.01 4.16
CA LEU A 11 17.25 -15.50 5.18
C LEU A 11 18.73 -15.66 4.77
N GLN A 12 19.10 -16.78 4.16
CA GLN A 12 20.49 -17.03 3.72
C GLN A 12 20.93 -16.15 2.56
N GLU A 13 20.05 -15.88 1.59
CA GLU A 13 20.35 -14.96 0.48
C GLU A 13 20.54 -13.53 1.02
N VAL A 14 19.66 -13.14 1.93
CA VAL A 14 19.62 -11.81 2.53
C VAL A 14 20.83 -11.55 3.45
N ILE A 15 21.26 -12.55 4.21
CA ILE A 15 22.51 -12.50 4.99
C ILE A 15 23.71 -12.39 4.05
N ALA A 16 23.79 -13.23 3.01
CA ALA A 16 24.93 -13.22 2.09
C ALA A 16 25.08 -11.92 1.27
N GLU A 17 24.00 -11.17 1.10
CA GLU A 17 24.04 -9.84 0.46
C GLU A 17 24.49 -8.71 1.40
N THR A 18 24.34 -8.90 2.72
CA THR A 18 24.59 -7.84 3.73
C THR A 18 25.83 -8.10 4.59
N ASP A 19 26.26 -9.37 4.67
CA ASP A 19 27.47 -9.84 5.35
C ASP A 19 28.72 -9.41 4.55
N GLU A 20 29.17 -8.17 4.79
CA GLU A 20 30.32 -7.58 4.10
C GLU A 20 31.64 -8.19 4.57
N ASP A 21 31.68 -8.66 5.82
CA ASP A 21 32.87 -9.22 6.44
C ASP A 21 33.04 -10.73 6.17
N GLY A 22 32.01 -11.39 5.64
CA GLY A 22 31.99 -12.79 5.28
C GLY A 22 32.06 -13.72 6.49
N SER A 23 31.67 -13.23 7.66
CA SER A 23 31.63 -13.98 8.92
C SER A 23 30.53 -15.05 8.92
N GLY A 24 29.52 -14.90 8.06
CA GLY A 24 28.32 -15.73 8.04
C GLY A 24 27.35 -15.41 9.19
N GLU A 25 27.60 -14.33 9.93
CA GLU A 25 26.77 -13.81 11.02
C GLU A 25 26.46 -12.34 10.74
N LEU A 26 25.26 -11.86 11.10
CA LEU A 26 24.94 -10.43 10.98
C LEU A 26 25.38 -9.68 12.23
N GLU A 27 26.28 -8.73 12.07
CA GLU A 27 26.63 -7.77 13.12
C GLU A 27 25.51 -6.73 13.30
N PHE A 28 25.53 -5.97 14.39
CA PHE A 28 24.45 -5.03 14.70
C PHE A 28 24.28 -3.94 13.63
N GLU A 29 25.38 -3.40 13.11
CA GLU A 29 25.36 -2.45 11.98
C GLU A 29 24.72 -3.08 10.72
N GLU A 30 25.10 -4.31 10.36
CA GLU A 30 24.53 -5.03 9.21
C GLU A 30 23.05 -5.37 9.42
N PHE A 31 22.69 -5.73 10.66
CA PHE A 31 21.29 -5.94 11.04
C PHE A 31 20.46 -4.66 10.93
N VAL A 32 21.03 -3.48 11.21
CA VAL A 32 20.31 -2.21 11.06
C VAL A 32 20.05 -1.91 9.59
N GLU A 33 21.03 -2.13 8.71
CA GLU A 33 20.83 -1.98 7.26
C GLU A 33 19.82 -2.98 6.73
N LEU A 34 19.89 -4.22 7.21
CA LEU A 34 18.95 -5.25 6.83
C LEU A 34 17.54 -4.96 7.31
N ALA A 35 17.38 -4.60 8.58
CA ALA A 35 16.11 -4.24 9.15
C ALA A 35 15.53 -3.01 8.45
N ALA A 36 16.35 -2.02 8.09
CA ALA A 36 15.87 -0.88 7.31
C ALA A 36 15.35 -1.31 5.93
N LYS A 37 16.04 -2.20 5.23
CA LYS A 37 15.61 -2.68 3.90
C LYS A 37 14.37 -3.57 3.96
N PHE A 38 14.34 -4.53 4.89
CA PHE A 38 13.25 -5.50 5.02
C PHE A 38 12.00 -4.92 5.69
N LEU A 39 12.14 -4.06 6.71
CA LEU A 39 10.98 -3.45 7.35
C LEU A 39 10.25 -2.48 6.41
N ILE A 40 10.95 -1.89 5.43
CA ILE A 40 10.31 -1.01 4.43
C ILE A 40 9.63 -1.84 3.34
N GLU A 41 10.28 -2.89 2.83
CA GLU A 41 9.70 -3.73 1.76
C GLU A 41 8.52 -4.59 2.25
N GLU A 42 8.55 -5.14 3.48
CA GLU A 42 7.39 -5.84 4.03
C GLU A 42 6.23 -4.90 4.33
N ASP A 43 6.50 -3.64 4.70
CA ASP A 43 5.43 -2.64 4.87
C ASP A 43 4.73 -2.38 3.55
N GLU A 44 5.48 -2.28 2.44
CA GLU A 44 4.90 -1.93 1.14
C GLU A 44 3.99 -3.04 0.57
N GLU A 45 4.41 -4.31 0.63
CA GLU A 45 3.55 -5.43 0.19
C GLU A 45 2.40 -5.70 1.17
N ALA A 46 2.60 -5.54 2.48
CA ALA A 46 1.52 -5.64 3.46
C ALA A 46 0.49 -4.51 3.27
N LEU A 47 0.95 -3.28 3.09
CA LEU A 47 0.14 -2.12 2.78
C LEU A 47 -0.63 -2.33 1.48
N LYS A 48 0.02 -2.84 0.44
CA LYS A 48 -0.62 -3.15 -0.85
C LYS A 48 -1.72 -4.20 -0.71
N GLU A 49 -1.51 -5.25 0.08
CA GLU A 49 -2.55 -6.24 0.35
C GLU A 49 -3.70 -5.66 1.19
N GLU A 50 -3.42 -4.82 2.20
CA GLU A 50 -4.47 -4.11 2.95
C GLU A 50 -5.27 -3.16 2.05
N LEU A 51 -4.59 -2.39 1.18
CA LEU A 51 -5.21 -1.52 0.19
C LEU A 51 -6.03 -2.32 -0.82
N ARG A 52 -5.59 -3.52 -1.19
CA ARG A 52 -6.32 -4.42 -2.09
C ARG A 52 -7.59 -4.98 -1.44
N GLU A 53 -7.54 -5.31 -0.16
CA GLU A 53 -8.72 -5.71 0.59
C GLU A 53 -9.71 -4.54 0.73
N ALA A 54 -9.22 -3.34 1.05
CA ALA A 54 -10.02 -2.12 1.08
C ALA A 54 -10.66 -1.84 -0.28
N PHE A 55 -9.88 -1.90 -1.37
CA PHE A 55 -10.36 -1.71 -2.74
C PHE A 55 -11.49 -2.68 -3.09
N ARG A 56 -11.38 -3.97 -2.70
CA ARG A 56 -12.47 -4.95 -2.92
C ARG A 56 -13.73 -4.67 -2.11
N ILE A 57 -13.62 -4.04 -0.95
CA ILE A 57 -14.79 -3.64 -0.16
C ILE A 57 -15.55 -2.51 -0.88
N TYR A 58 -14.81 -1.64 -1.56
CA TYR A 58 -15.35 -0.49 -2.25
C TYR A 58 -15.78 -0.79 -3.69
N ASP A 59 -15.12 -1.71 -4.38
CA ASP A 59 -15.52 -2.25 -5.68
C ASP A 59 -16.78 -3.14 -5.54
N LYS A 60 -17.95 -2.48 -5.40
CA LYS A 60 -19.25 -3.14 -5.32
C LYS A 60 -19.60 -3.92 -6.60
N GLY A 61 -18.99 -3.56 -7.73
CA GLY A 61 -19.24 -4.17 -9.05
C GLY A 61 -18.40 -5.41 -9.33
N GLY A 62 -17.24 -5.53 -8.68
CA GLY A 62 -16.27 -6.61 -8.89
C GLY A 62 -15.59 -6.55 -10.25
N ASP A 63 -15.68 -5.41 -10.94
CA ASP A 63 -15.12 -5.14 -12.25
C ASP A 63 -13.68 -4.60 -12.19
N GLY A 64 -13.17 -4.38 -10.97
CA GLY A 64 -11.81 -3.91 -10.74
C GLY A 64 -11.67 -2.39 -10.77
N TYR A 65 -12.78 -1.66 -10.67
CA TYR A 65 -12.83 -0.21 -10.71
C TYR A 65 -13.80 0.32 -9.65
N ILE A 66 -13.48 1.45 -9.02
CA ILE A 66 -14.38 2.16 -8.11
C ILE A 66 -14.99 3.32 -8.89
N THR A 67 -16.30 3.32 -9.08
CA THR A 67 -16.95 4.46 -9.74
C THR A 67 -16.82 5.73 -8.91
N THR A 68 -16.73 6.88 -9.57
CA THR A 68 -16.74 8.20 -8.90
C THR A 68 -17.97 8.41 -8.00
N ASP A 69 -19.12 7.85 -8.37
CA ASP A 69 -20.31 7.80 -7.51
C ASP A 69 -20.06 7.04 -6.20
N THR A 70 -19.38 5.89 -6.27
CA THR A 70 -19.05 5.07 -5.09
C THR A 70 -18.01 5.77 -4.22
N LEU A 71 -17.01 6.40 -4.82
CA LEU A 71 -16.04 7.23 -4.12
C LEU A 71 -16.73 8.39 -3.37
N ARG A 72 -17.71 9.04 -4.01
CA ARG A 72 -18.52 10.09 -3.38
C ARG A 72 -19.28 9.58 -2.15
N GLU A 73 -19.90 8.40 -2.24
CA GLU A 73 -20.56 7.76 -1.10
C GLU A 73 -19.58 7.52 0.06
N ILE A 74 -18.39 6.99 -0.24
CA ILE A 74 -17.36 6.68 0.76
C ILE A 74 -16.88 7.96 1.46
N LEU A 75 -16.55 9.00 0.69
CA LEU A 75 -16.08 10.28 1.23
C LEU A 75 -17.15 10.93 2.13
N ARG A 76 -18.44 10.82 1.76
CA ARG A 76 -19.56 11.26 2.59
C ARG A 76 -19.73 10.45 3.87
N GLU A 77 -19.45 9.15 3.84
CA GLU A 77 -19.49 8.28 5.02
C GLU A 77 -18.32 8.57 5.98
N LEU A 78 -17.15 8.91 5.43
CA LEU A 78 -15.96 9.29 6.21
C LEU A 78 -16.10 10.69 6.83
N ASP A 79 -16.53 11.68 6.04
CA ASP A 79 -16.80 13.04 6.53
C ASP A 79 -18.07 13.63 5.90
N ASN A 80 -19.15 13.60 6.67
CA ASN A 80 -20.46 14.09 6.24
C ASN A 80 -20.54 15.63 6.10
N ARG A 81 -19.46 16.36 6.39
CA ARG A 81 -19.38 17.82 6.25
C ARG A 81 -18.90 18.26 4.86
N LEU A 82 -18.33 17.34 4.08
CA LEU A 82 -17.90 17.61 2.72
C LEU A 82 -19.11 18.00 1.85
N THR A 83 -18.97 19.12 1.13
CA THR A 83 -19.98 19.59 0.18
C THR A 83 -19.83 18.88 -1.17
N GLU A 84 -20.82 19.01 -2.04
CA GLU A 84 -20.70 18.48 -3.41
C GLU A 84 -19.50 19.07 -4.16
N GLU A 85 -19.20 20.37 -3.97
CA GLU A 85 -18.01 21.01 -4.57
C GLU A 85 -16.70 20.42 -4.02
N ASP A 86 -16.63 20.12 -2.71
CA ASP A 86 -15.43 19.50 -2.14
C ASP A 86 -15.23 18.07 -2.68
N LEU A 87 -16.33 17.33 -2.83
CA LEU A 87 -16.31 15.97 -3.38
C LEU A 87 -15.93 15.98 -4.87
N ASP A 88 -16.45 16.93 -5.64
CA ASP A 88 -16.09 17.13 -7.05
C ASP A 88 -14.60 17.45 -7.19
N GLY A 89 -14.07 18.33 -6.33
CA GLY A 89 -12.64 18.67 -6.31
C GLY A 89 -11.76 17.47 -6.00
N ILE A 90 -12.11 16.68 -4.97
CA ILE A 90 -11.37 15.46 -4.63
C ILE A 90 -11.44 14.44 -5.78
N ILE A 91 -12.59 14.28 -6.42
CA ILE A 91 -12.74 13.36 -7.55
C ILE A 91 -11.88 13.81 -8.73
N GLU A 92 -11.89 15.10 -9.09
CA GLU A 92 -11.04 15.63 -10.18
C GLU A 92 -9.54 15.51 -9.87
N GLU A 93 -9.14 15.50 -8.60
CA GLU A 93 -7.74 15.29 -8.22
C GLU A 93 -7.29 13.84 -8.34
N VAL A 94 -8.19 12.86 -8.22
CA VAL A 94 -7.83 11.44 -8.23
C VAL A 94 -8.12 10.76 -9.57
N ASP A 95 -9.17 11.19 -10.29
CA ASP A 95 -9.51 10.73 -11.65
C ASP A 95 -8.69 11.51 -12.70
N GLU A 96 -7.36 11.36 -12.68
CA GLU A 96 -6.47 12.12 -13.56
C GLU A 96 -6.69 11.78 -15.05
N ASP A 97 -7.08 10.55 -15.34
CA ASP A 97 -7.33 10.08 -16.70
C ASP A 97 -8.74 10.43 -17.22
N GLY A 98 -9.62 10.89 -16.32
CA GLY A 98 -10.99 11.30 -16.61
C GLY A 98 -11.88 10.14 -17.08
N SER A 99 -11.56 8.91 -16.68
CA SER A 99 -12.34 7.72 -16.98
C SER A 99 -13.68 7.69 -16.24
N GLY A 100 -13.84 8.50 -15.18
CA GLY A 100 -15.00 8.48 -14.30
C GLY A 100 -15.01 7.30 -13.34
N THR A 101 -13.87 6.61 -13.24
CA THR A 101 -13.64 5.44 -12.39
C THR A 101 -12.22 5.49 -11.84
N LEU A 102 -12.03 5.09 -10.59
CA LEU A 102 -10.69 4.87 -10.05
C LEU A 102 -10.28 3.42 -10.27
N ASP A 103 -9.12 3.22 -10.89
CA ASP A 103 -8.44 1.93 -10.88
C ASP A 103 -7.62 1.71 -9.60
N PHE A 104 -7.00 0.54 -9.48
CA PHE A 104 -6.24 0.19 -8.29
C PHE A 104 -4.97 1.04 -8.12
N ASP A 105 -4.32 1.44 -9.20
CA ASP A 105 -3.10 2.23 -9.16
C ASP A 105 -3.43 3.66 -8.71
N GLU A 106 -4.51 4.27 -9.25
CA GLU A 106 -5.02 5.58 -8.82
C GLU A 106 -5.45 5.58 -7.35
N PHE A 107 -6.11 4.51 -6.89
CA PHE A 107 -6.49 4.34 -5.48
C PHE A 107 -5.27 4.22 -4.55
N MET A 108 -4.21 3.53 -4.99
CA MET A 108 -2.95 3.47 -4.24
C MET A 108 -2.28 4.83 -4.13
N GLU A 109 -2.24 5.60 -5.21
CA GLU A 109 -1.65 6.95 -5.22
C GLU A 109 -2.42 7.88 -4.27
N MET A 110 -3.76 7.82 -4.26
CA MET A 110 -4.60 8.54 -3.30
C MET A 110 -4.25 8.20 -1.84
N MET A 111 -4.04 6.91 -1.53
CA MET A 111 -3.81 6.44 -0.15
C MET A 111 -2.35 6.56 0.32
N SER A 112 -1.41 6.67 -0.62
CA SER A 112 0.03 6.79 -0.34
C SER A 112 0.56 8.23 -0.37
N GLY A 113 -0.28 9.18 -0.78
CA GLY A 113 0.01 10.63 -0.80
C GLY A 113 0.30 11.27 0.55
#